data_AF-A0AAU4JEL6-F1
#
_entry.id   AF-A0AAU4JEL6-F1
#
_cell.length_a   1.000
_cell.length_b   1.000
_cell.length_c   1.000
_cell.angle_alpha   90.00
_cell.angle_beta   90.00
_cell.angle_gamma   90.00
#
_symmetry.space_group_name_H-M   'P 1'
#
loop_
_entity.id
_entity.type
_entity.pdbx_description
1 polymer ?
#
loop_
_entity_poly.entity_id
_entity_poly.type
_entity_poly.pdbx_seq_one_letter_code
_entity_poly.pdbx_strand_id
1 'polypeptide(L)'
;MTDFLDDPASLWPTVPPTPAEEPPPRRWVWSALPPPERQDRLRELRTWVQWLLHTAELHNDIPPCWYRHRWTREMLTALYLGWLRTYEGEKTPGRELAEAEWINTLHAFRPYMKLPACVGGHQEPPLPPPPDPAADEDWERYLATSADTTAPATHPAGAEAGRMAAELDPPL
;
A
#
# COMPACT_ATOMS: atom_id res chain seq x y z
N MET A 1 -64.91 -7.62 -12.17
CA MET A 1 -64.08 -8.13 -13.29
C MET A 1 -63.59 -6.90 -14.01
N THR A 2 -62.48 -6.36 -13.52
CA THR A 2 -61.88 -5.09 -13.94
C THR A 2 -60.41 -5.36 -14.21
N ASP A 3 -59.98 -4.88 -15.37
CA ASP A 3 -58.76 -5.22 -16.08
C ASP A 3 -57.49 -5.05 -15.26
N PHE A 4 -56.63 -6.08 -15.33
CA PHE A 4 -55.29 -6.13 -14.75
C PHE A 4 -54.22 -5.55 -15.72
N LEU A 5 -54.63 -4.71 -16.68
CA LEU A 5 -53.82 -4.36 -17.86
C LEU A 5 -53.73 -2.84 -18.13
N ASP A 6 -53.60 -2.00 -17.09
CA ASP A 6 -53.51 -0.54 -17.30
C ASP A 6 -52.17 0.10 -16.88
N ASP A 7 -51.14 -0.71 -16.63
CA ASP A 7 -49.78 -0.17 -16.55
C ASP A 7 -48.74 -1.13 -17.11
N PRO A 8 -48.32 -0.98 -18.39
CA PRO A 8 -47.25 -1.81 -18.96
C PRO A 8 -45.92 -1.61 -18.21
N ALA A 9 -45.80 -0.56 -17.40
CA ALA A 9 -44.63 -0.32 -16.60
C ALA A 9 -44.54 -1.16 -15.30
N SER A 10 -45.65 -1.75 -14.87
CA SER A 10 -45.66 -2.65 -13.71
C SER A 10 -45.09 -4.05 -14.01
N LEU A 11 -44.83 -4.38 -15.28
CA LEU A 11 -44.34 -5.68 -15.73
C LEU A 11 -42.81 -5.77 -15.79
N TRP A 12 -42.07 -4.67 -15.65
CA TRP A 12 -40.62 -4.72 -15.60
C TRP A 12 -40.12 -4.78 -14.16
N PRO A 13 -39.14 -5.66 -13.86
CA PRO A 13 -38.43 -5.60 -12.59
C PRO A 13 -37.80 -4.21 -12.46
N THR A 14 -38.13 -3.47 -11.39
CA THR A 14 -37.36 -2.30 -11.01
C THR A 14 -35.92 -2.73 -10.86
N VAL A 15 -35.04 -2.26 -11.74
CA VAL A 15 -33.60 -2.48 -11.64
C VAL A 15 -33.21 -1.95 -10.25
N PRO A 16 -32.72 -2.80 -9.33
CA PRO A 16 -32.23 -2.31 -8.05
C PRO A 16 -31.17 -1.24 -8.33
N PRO A 17 -31.12 -0.14 -7.55
CA PRO A 17 -30.13 0.89 -7.78
C PRO A 17 -28.76 0.23 -7.88
N THR A 18 -28.03 0.51 -8.96
CA THR A 18 -26.66 0.05 -9.14
C THR A 18 -25.90 0.34 -7.85
N PRO A 19 -25.20 -0.64 -7.24
CA PRO A 19 -24.41 -0.39 -6.06
C PRO A 19 -23.51 0.82 -6.33
N ALA A 20 -23.50 1.79 -5.42
CA ALA A 20 -22.65 2.96 -5.57
C ALA A 20 -21.21 2.47 -5.80
N GLU A 21 -20.59 2.94 -6.89
CA GLU A 21 -19.22 2.58 -7.22
C GLU A 21 -18.33 2.95 -6.05
N GLU A 22 -17.67 1.95 -5.46
CA GLU A 22 -16.82 2.17 -4.31
C GLU A 22 -15.76 3.22 -4.67
N PRO A 23 -15.58 4.27 -3.85
CA PRO A 23 -14.57 5.27 -4.13
C PRO A 23 -13.22 4.56 -4.25
N PRO A 24 -12.39 4.95 -5.24
CA PRO A 24 -11.12 4.29 -5.47
C PRO A 24 -10.29 4.28 -4.19
N PRO A 25 -9.52 3.20 -3.95
CA PRO A 25 -8.77 3.05 -2.71
C PRO A 25 -7.91 4.28 -2.46
N ARG A 26 -7.93 4.80 -1.23
CA ARG A 26 -7.14 5.97 -0.84
C ARG A 26 -5.64 5.66 -0.99
N ARG A 27 -5.03 6.07 -2.10
CA ARG A 27 -3.60 5.90 -2.37
C ARG A 27 -2.84 7.12 -1.88
N TRP A 28 -2.16 7.01 -0.75
CA TRP A 28 -1.35 8.09 -0.19
C TRP A 28 0.09 8.01 -0.70
N VAL A 29 0.29 8.46 -1.94
CA VAL A 29 1.64 8.62 -2.50
C VAL A 29 2.07 10.07 -2.33
N TRP A 30 2.80 10.37 -1.25
CA TRP A 30 3.10 11.76 -0.84
C TRP A 30 3.69 12.65 -1.93
N SER A 31 4.55 12.08 -2.80
CA SER A 31 5.17 12.78 -3.93
C SER A 31 4.19 13.15 -5.03
N ALA A 32 3.11 12.38 -5.20
CA ALA A 32 2.08 12.59 -6.22
C ALA A 32 0.94 13.52 -5.75
N LEU A 33 0.78 13.72 -4.44
CA LEU A 33 -0.28 14.57 -3.90
C LEU A 33 -0.04 16.06 -4.21
N PRO A 34 -1.06 16.80 -4.69
CA PRO A 34 -1.02 18.26 -4.75
C PRO A 34 -0.79 18.88 -3.36
N PRO A 35 -0.18 20.08 -3.27
CA PRO A 35 0.08 20.73 -1.99
C PRO A 35 -1.12 20.84 -1.02
N PRO A 36 -2.34 21.25 -1.43
CA PRO A 36 -3.46 21.33 -0.50
C PRO A 36 -3.87 19.97 0.06
N GLU A 37 -4.00 18.97 -0.81
CA GLU A 37 -4.33 17.61 -0.39
C GLU A 37 -3.26 17.05 0.55
N ARG A 38 -1.99 17.27 0.24
CA ARG A 38 -0.87 16.87 1.09
C ARG A 38 -0.98 17.46 2.50
N GLN A 39 -1.40 18.71 2.64
CA GLN A 39 -1.57 19.35 3.94
C GLN A 39 -2.72 18.69 4.72
N ASP A 40 -3.85 18.44 4.06
CA ASP A 40 -5.02 17.84 4.70
C ASP A 40 -4.73 16.41 5.16
N ARG A 41 -4.08 15.59 4.32
CA ARG A 41 -3.62 14.25 4.69
C ARG A 41 -2.62 14.26 5.84
N LEU A 42 -1.72 15.26 5.89
CA LEU A 42 -0.76 15.36 6.98
C LEU A 42 -1.42 15.77 8.30
N ARG A 43 -2.48 16.59 8.26
CA ARG A 43 -3.30 16.92 9.45
C ARG A 43 -4.06 15.69 9.94
N GLU A 44 -4.70 14.96 9.02
CA GLU A 44 -5.40 13.69 9.30
C GLU A 44 -4.44 12.69 9.96
N LEU A 45 -3.27 12.46 9.36
CA LEU A 45 -2.25 11.58 9.92
C LEU A 45 -1.77 12.05 11.29
N ARG A 46 -1.57 13.35 11.49
CA ARG A 46 -1.10 13.89 12.78
C ARG A 46 -2.08 13.58 13.90
N THR A 47 -3.37 13.75 13.67
CA THR A 47 -4.41 13.42 14.66
C THR A 47 -4.37 11.93 15.00
N TRP A 48 -4.26 11.06 13.99
CA TRP A 48 -4.16 9.63 14.22
C TRP A 48 -2.86 9.21 14.95
N VAL A 49 -1.71 9.79 14.57
CA VAL A 49 -0.44 9.52 15.25
C VAL A 49 -0.52 9.95 16.71
N GLN A 50 -1.15 11.08 17.03
CA GLN A 50 -1.36 11.48 18.41
C GLN A 50 -2.15 10.44 19.20
N TRP A 51 -3.24 9.91 18.64
CA TRP A 51 -3.95 8.78 19.26
C TRP A 51 -3.03 7.56 19.45
N LEU A 52 -2.30 7.15 18.41
CA LEU A 52 -1.39 6.00 18.44
C LEU A 52 -0.32 6.12 19.53
N LEU A 53 0.29 7.30 19.69
CA LEU A 53 1.32 7.55 20.70
C LEU A 53 0.82 7.27 22.13
N HIS A 54 -0.44 7.59 22.40
CA HIS A 54 -1.07 7.36 23.70
C HIS A 54 -1.50 5.90 23.83
N THR A 55 -2.15 5.34 22.81
CA THR A 55 -2.73 3.98 22.87
C THR A 55 -1.67 2.88 22.86
N ALA A 56 -0.56 3.07 22.15
CA ALA A 56 0.52 2.09 22.03
C ALA A 56 1.78 2.47 22.84
N GLU A 57 1.70 3.50 23.69
CA GLU A 57 2.78 3.97 24.56
C GLU A 57 4.10 4.26 23.82
N LEU A 58 4.01 4.85 22.62
CA LEU A 58 5.16 5.08 21.72
C LEU A 58 5.83 6.46 21.89
N HIS A 59 5.49 7.20 22.96
CA HIS A 59 5.95 8.57 23.20
C HIS A 59 7.49 8.71 23.27
N ASN A 60 8.21 7.66 23.66
CA ASN A 60 9.68 7.65 23.70
C ASN A 60 10.33 7.19 22.39
N ASP A 61 9.55 6.57 21.49
CA ASP A 61 10.08 6.00 20.25
C ASP A 61 9.93 6.97 19.08
N ILE A 62 8.83 7.73 19.04
CA ILE A 62 8.50 8.62 17.93
C ILE A 62 8.60 10.07 18.41
N PRO A 63 9.60 10.85 17.96
CA PRO A 63 9.78 12.23 18.40
C PRO A 63 8.72 13.16 17.79
N PRO A 64 8.50 14.35 18.39
CA PRO A 64 7.52 15.32 17.89
C PRO A 64 7.81 15.84 16.47
N CYS A 65 9.04 15.72 15.98
CA CYS A 65 9.46 16.12 14.63
C CYS A 65 9.22 15.05 13.55
N TRP A 66 8.60 13.90 13.86
CA TRP A 66 8.42 12.77 12.95
C TRP A 66 7.93 13.15 11.54
N TYR A 67 7.06 14.16 11.42
CA TYR A 67 6.47 14.61 10.16
C TYR A 67 7.50 15.22 9.18
N ARG A 68 8.69 15.61 9.69
CA ARG A 68 9.83 16.09 8.89
C ARG A 68 10.64 14.94 8.30
N HIS A 69 10.51 13.73 8.84
CA HIS A 69 11.25 12.56 8.38
C HIS A 69 10.42 11.78 7.38
N ARG A 70 10.77 11.91 6.09
CA ARG A 70 10.00 11.34 4.97
C ARG A 70 9.73 9.84 5.17
N TRP A 71 10.75 9.06 5.51
CA TRP A 71 10.60 7.62 5.71
C TRP A 71 9.68 7.26 6.89
N THR A 72 9.86 7.92 8.03
CA THR A 72 8.98 7.75 9.19
C THR A 72 7.52 8.10 8.85
N ARG A 73 7.31 9.15 8.04
CA ARG A 73 5.97 9.52 7.54
C ARG A 73 5.38 8.43 6.65
N GLU A 74 6.15 7.81 5.75
CA GLU A 74 5.68 6.68 4.93
C GLU A 74 5.27 5.49 5.80
N MET A 75 6.10 5.14 6.79
CA MET A 75 5.84 4.05 7.73
C MET A 75 4.55 4.27 8.53
N LEU A 76 4.37 5.46 9.09
CA LEU A 76 3.17 5.84 9.81
C LEU A 76 1.93 5.88 8.90
N THR A 77 2.10 6.30 7.64
CA THR A 77 1.02 6.26 6.64
C THR A 77 0.59 4.84 6.35
N ALA A 78 1.53 3.91 6.18
CA ALA A 78 1.23 2.50 5.94
C ALA A 78 0.46 1.87 7.13
N LEU A 79 0.90 2.16 8.36
CA LEU A 79 0.22 1.71 9.58
C LEU A 79 -1.18 2.31 9.70
N TYR A 80 -1.35 3.59 9.38
CA TYR A 80 -2.65 4.27 9.39
C TYR A 80 -3.63 3.66 8.37
N LEU A 81 -3.19 3.45 7.13
CA LEU A 81 -4.03 2.83 6.10
C LEU A 81 -4.33 1.36 6.43
N GLY A 82 -3.41 0.65 7.08
CA GLY A 82 -3.65 -0.68 7.64
C GLY A 82 -4.74 -0.63 8.72
N TRP A 83 -4.63 0.30 9.66
CA TRP A 83 -5.61 0.50 10.72
C TRP A 83 -7.00 0.81 10.16
N LEU A 84 -7.11 1.71 9.18
CA LEU A 84 -8.38 2.00 8.52
C LEU A 84 -9.01 0.75 7.89
N ARG A 85 -8.22 -0.05 7.16
CA ARG A 85 -8.75 -1.28 6.55
C ARG A 85 -9.20 -2.30 7.59
N THR A 86 -8.48 -2.38 8.71
CA THR A 86 -8.78 -3.32 9.79
C THR A 86 -10.02 -2.91 10.60
N TYR A 87 -10.16 -1.62 10.94
CA TYR A 87 -11.18 -1.16 11.90
C TYR A 87 -12.35 -0.39 11.28
N GLU A 88 -12.16 0.26 10.13
CA GLU A 88 -13.18 1.04 9.42
C GLU A 88 -13.61 0.37 8.09
N GLY A 89 -12.92 -0.68 7.67
CA GLY A 89 -13.23 -1.43 6.45
C GLY A 89 -14.36 -2.44 6.64
N GLU A 90 -14.97 -2.87 5.54
CA GLU A 90 -15.94 -3.95 5.58
C GLU A 90 -15.28 -5.27 6.01
N LYS A 91 -16.00 -6.05 6.81
CA LYS A 91 -15.56 -7.39 7.22
C LYS A 91 -15.43 -8.28 6.00
N THR A 92 -14.20 -8.49 5.56
CA THR A 92 -13.90 -9.38 4.45
C THR A 92 -13.81 -10.82 4.96
N PRO A 93 -14.50 -11.80 4.34
CA PRO A 93 -14.35 -13.22 4.69
C PRO A 93 -12.89 -13.67 4.64
N GLY A 94 -12.42 -14.47 5.62
CA GLY A 94 -11.04 -14.94 5.70
C GLY A 94 -10.03 -13.95 6.31
N ARG A 95 -10.52 -12.91 7.00
CA ARG A 95 -9.71 -11.90 7.73
C ARG A 95 -10.03 -11.86 9.22
N GLU A 96 -10.31 -13.01 9.82
CA GLU A 96 -10.78 -13.12 11.21
C GLU A 96 -9.75 -12.67 12.26
N LEU A 97 -8.47 -12.51 11.88
CA LEU A 97 -7.36 -12.11 12.75
C LEU A 97 -6.77 -10.73 12.39
N ALA A 98 -7.45 -9.94 11.55
CA ALA A 98 -6.90 -8.70 11.00
C ALA A 98 -6.45 -7.68 12.07
N GLU A 99 -7.14 -7.60 13.20
CA GLU A 99 -6.79 -6.75 14.34
C GLU A 99 -5.48 -7.19 14.99
N ALA A 100 -5.34 -8.50 15.24
CA ALA A 100 -4.12 -9.06 15.82
C ALA A 100 -2.93 -8.94 14.86
N GLU A 101 -3.15 -9.17 13.56
CA GLU A 101 -2.15 -8.98 12.51
C GLU A 101 -1.68 -7.52 12.42
N TRP A 102 -2.61 -6.56 12.54
CA TRP A 102 -2.27 -5.14 12.55
C TRP A 102 -1.41 -4.77 13.77
N ILE A 103 -1.77 -5.27 14.97
CA ILE A 103 -0.97 -5.05 16.19
C ILE A 103 0.44 -5.64 16.03
N ASN A 104 0.56 -6.84 15.48
CA ASN A 104 1.86 -7.46 15.20
C ASN A 104 2.69 -6.61 14.22
N THR A 105 2.04 -6.07 13.19
CA THR A 105 2.67 -5.16 12.22
C THR A 105 3.18 -3.88 12.89
N LEU A 106 2.38 -3.29 13.78
CA LEU A 106 2.79 -2.12 14.57
C LEU A 106 4.05 -2.42 15.39
N HIS A 107 4.10 -3.56 16.09
CA HIS A 107 5.27 -3.96 16.86
C HIS A 107 6.50 -4.20 15.99
N ALA A 108 6.33 -4.80 14.80
CA ALA A 108 7.42 -4.99 13.84
C ALA A 108 7.96 -3.65 13.28
N PHE A 109 7.11 -2.62 13.16
CA PHE A 109 7.50 -1.30 12.67
C PHE A 109 8.21 -0.45 13.74
N ARG A 110 7.92 -0.68 15.02
CA ARG A 110 8.46 0.08 16.17
C ARG A 110 9.96 0.41 16.08
N PRO A 111 10.88 -0.53 15.79
CA PRO A 111 12.31 -0.20 15.70
C PRO A 111 12.64 0.78 14.56
N TYR A 112 11.90 0.76 13.46
CA TYR A 112 12.14 1.60 12.27
C TYR A 112 11.56 3.01 12.39
N MET A 113 10.69 3.25 13.37
CA MET A 113 10.13 4.57 13.65
C MET A 113 10.98 5.39 14.62
N LYS A 114 11.99 4.76 15.22
CA LYS A 114 12.94 5.43 16.12
C LYS A 114 13.82 6.41 15.38
N LEU A 115 13.97 7.59 15.95
CA LEU A 115 14.78 8.68 15.40
C LEU A 115 15.76 9.18 16.47
N PRO A 116 16.79 8.41 16.82
CA PRO A 116 17.72 8.75 17.91
C PRO A 116 18.46 10.06 17.66
N ALA A 117 18.69 10.42 16.40
CA ALA A 117 19.27 11.71 16.02
C ALA A 117 18.44 12.93 16.50
N CYS A 118 17.16 12.73 16.85
CA CYS A 118 16.26 13.81 17.26
C CYS A 118 16.09 13.96 18.78
N VAL A 119 16.80 13.18 19.60
CA VAL A 119 16.67 13.18 21.08
C VAL A 119 17.07 14.52 21.70
N GLY A 120 17.99 15.27 21.09
CA GLY A 120 18.43 16.60 21.53
C GLY A 120 17.86 17.78 20.73
N GLY A 121 16.90 17.53 19.83
CA GLY A 121 16.37 18.50 18.89
C GLY A 121 16.37 17.98 17.45
N HIS A 122 15.56 18.58 16.58
CA HIS A 122 15.41 18.13 15.19
C HIS A 122 16.75 18.18 14.44
N GLN A 123 17.09 17.09 13.77
CA GLN A 123 18.21 17.00 12.83
C GLN A 123 17.65 16.67 11.45
N GLU A 124 18.01 17.47 10.45
CA GLU A 124 17.59 17.22 9.08
C GLU A 124 18.28 15.94 8.57
N PRO A 125 17.57 15.03 7.90
CA PRO A 125 18.21 13.88 7.27
C PRO A 125 19.32 14.33 6.31
N PRO A 126 20.47 13.65 6.27
CA PRO A 126 21.51 13.95 5.30
C PRO A 126 20.94 13.82 3.90
N LEU A 127 21.30 14.77 3.02
CA LEU A 127 20.92 14.68 1.61
C LEU A 127 21.62 13.47 0.99
N PRO A 128 20.93 12.70 0.12
CA PRO A 128 21.61 11.68 -0.66
C PRO A 128 22.71 12.34 -1.50
N PRO A 129 23.83 11.64 -1.75
CA PRO A 129 24.84 12.13 -2.68
C PRO A 129 24.21 12.35 -4.06
N PRO A 130 24.76 13.27 -4.88
CA PRO A 130 24.33 13.41 -6.26
C PRO A 130 24.50 12.07 -7.00
N PRO A 131 23.63 11.77 -7.98
CA PRO A 131 23.78 10.56 -8.80
C PRO A 131 25.13 10.60 -9.53
N ASP A 132 25.78 9.44 -9.59
CA ASP A 132 27.04 9.26 -10.32
C ASP A 132 26.71 8.97 -11.80
N PRO A 133 27.04 9.85 -12.76
CA PRO A 133 26.74 9.62 -14.16
C PRO A 133 27.45 8.37 -14.72
N ALA A 134 28.61 8.00 -14.18
CA ALA A 134 29.30 6.78 -14.60
C ALA A 134 28.53 5.51 -14.19
N ALA A 135 27.78 5.57 -13.08
CA ALA A 135 26.96 4.46 -12.63
C ALA A 135 25.78 4.19 -13.58
N ASP A 136 25.20 5.23 -14.19
CA ASP A 136 24.13 5.06 -15.19
C ASP A 136 24.69 4.41 -16.47
N GLU A 137 25.87 4.82 -16.93
CA GLU A 137 26.54 4.20 -18.08
C GLU A 137 26.93 2.74 -17.81
N ASP A 138 27.46 2.45 -16.61
CA ASP A 138 27.82 1.10 -16.20
C ASP A 138 26.58 0.21 -16.03
N TRP A 139 25.45 0.77 -15.58
CA TRP A 139 24.17 0.10 -15.51
C TRP A 139 23.66 -0.31 -16.90
N GLU A 140 23.63 0.64 -17.85
CA GLU A 140 23.22 0.35 -19.23
C GLU A 140 24.17 -0.67 -19.90
N ARG A 141 25.46 -0.58 -19.61
CA ARG A 141 26.45 -1.57 -20.05
C ARG A 141 26.18 -2.95 -19.45
N TYR A 142 25.87 -3.04 -18.16
CA TYR A 142 25.52 -4.30 -17.51
C TYR A 142 24.30 -4.93 -18.18
N LEU A 143 23.23 -4.16 -18.41
CA LEU A 143 22.03 -4.64 -19.11
C LEU A 143 22.35 -5.15 -20.52
N ALA A 144 23.21 -4.44 -21.26
CA ALA A 144 23.53 -4.78 -22.64
C ALA A 144 24.53 -5.93 -22.80
N THR A 145 25.38 -6.21 -21.80
CA THR A 145 26.52 -7.12 -21.96
C THR A 145 26.58 -8.28 -20.97
N SER A 146 25.85 -8.22 -19.85
CA SER A 146 25.86 -9.29 -18.86
C SER A 146 25.16 -10.53 -19.38
N ALA A 147 25.75 -11.71 -19.16
CA ALA A 147 25.07 -12.97 -19.45
C ALA A 147 23.80 -13.12 -18.60
N ASP A 148 23.75 -12.53 -17.41
CA ASP A 148 22.56 -12.56 -16.53
C ASP A 148 21.33 -11.89 -17.17
N THR A 149 21.56 -10.91 -18.06
CA THR A 149 20.50 -10.12 -18.69
C THR A 149 20.31 -10.43 -20.18
N THR A 150 21.29 -11.07 -20.81
CA THR A 150 21.28 -11.34 -22.26
C THR A 150 21.21 -12.82 -22.63
N ALA A 151 21.58 -13.74 -21.73
CA ALA A 151 21.50 -15.17 -22.03
C ALA A 151 20.04 -15.62 -22.16
N PRO A 152 19.72 -16.56 -23.07
CA PRO A 152 18.40 -17.13 -23.15
C PRO A 152 17.97 -17.76 -21.83
N ALA A 153 16.73 -17.49 -21.42
CA ALA A 153 16.15 -18.05 -20.20
C ALA A 153 16.21 -19.58 -20.25
N THR A 154 16.97 -20.17 -19.32
CA THR A 154 17.09 -21.62 -19.20
C THR A 154 16.48 -22.05 -17.88
N HIS A 155 15.28 -22.63 -17.92
CA HIS A 155 14.64 -23.17 -16.72
C HIS A 155 15.20 -24.58 -16.45
N PRO A 156 15.75 -24.86 -15.24
CA PRO A 156 16.37 -26.15 -14.94
C PRO A 156 15.40 -27.34 -15.05
N ALA A 157 14.10 -27.09 -14.96
CA ALA A 157 13.05 -28.09 -15.17
C ALA A 157 12.16 -27.78 -16.39
N GLY A 158 12.68 -27.11 -17.42
CA GLY A 158 11.89 -26.69 -18.59
C GLY A 158 11.15 -27.84 -19.28
N ALA A 159 11.74 -29.04 -19.31
CA ALA A 159 11.09 -30.25 -19.81
C ALA A 159 9.88 -30.66 -18.96
N GLU A 160 9.93 -30.49 -17.64
CA GLU A 160 8.82 -30.81 -16.74
C GLU A 160 7.68 -29.81 -16.85
N ALA A 161 8.00 -28.52 -16.92
CA ALA A 161 7.00 -27.48 -17.15
C ALA A 161 6.28 -27.68 -18.50
N GLY A 162 7.01 -28.08 -19.55
CA GLY A 162 6.42 -28.44 -20.84
C GLY A 162 5.49 -29.65 -20.78
N ARG A 163 5.85 -30.69 -19.99
CA ARG A 163 4.98 -31.85 -19.76
C ARG A 163 3.68 -31.47 -19.05
N MET A 164 3.77 -30.71 -17.95
CA MET A 164 2.59 -30.26 -17.21
C MET A 164 1.66 -29.37 -18.04
N ALA A 165 2.22 -28.49 -18.90
CA ALA A 165 1.43 -27.65 -19.78
C ALA A 165 0.68 -28.46 -20.85
N ALA A 166 1.32 -29.48 -21.44
CA ALA A 166 0.69 -30.37 -22.42
C ALA A 166 -0.38 -31.29 -21.81
N GLU A 167 -0.28 -31.63 -20.53
CA GLU A 167 -1.29 -32.41 -19.81
C GLU A 167 -2.54 -31.57 -19.46
N LEU A 168 -2.38 -30.25 -19.29
CA LEU A 168 -3.47 -29.31 -19.04
C LEU A 168 -4.23 -28.88 -20.31
N ASP A 169 -3.62 -28.97 -21.49
CA ASP A 169 -4.23 -28.63 -22.79
C ASP A 169 -4.01 -29.75 -23.83
N PRO A 170 -4.73 -30.88 -23.69
CA PRO A 170 -4.55 -32.01 -24.60
C PRO A 170 -5.07 -31.64 -26.01
N PRO A 171 -4.35 -32.00 -27.08
CA PRO A 171 -4.82 -31.75 -28.44
C PRO A 171 -6.11 -32.54 -28.71
N LEU A 172 -7.11 -31.83 -29.26
CA LEU A 172 -8.41 -32.37 -29.69
C LEU A 172 -8.29 -33.44 -30.79
#